data_AF-A0A6I5RFY7-F1
#
_entry.id   AF-A0A6I5RFY7-F1
#
_cell.length_a   1.000
_cell.length_b   1.000
_cell.length_c   1.000
_cell.angle_alpha   90.00
_cell.angle_beta   90.00
_cell.angle_gamma   90.00
#
_symmetry.space_group_name_H-M   'P 1'
#
loop_
_entity.id
_entity.type
_entity.pdbx_description
1 polymer ?
#
loop_
_entity_poly.entity_id
_entity_poly.type
_entity_poly.pdbx_seq_one_letter_code
_entity_poly.pdbx_strand_id
1 'polypeptide(L)'
;MLIEFSSFIIMRVFKMKFSNSSFRLAYLGASMSAFLASMSTFLLATSVEASPVTSRATNNTDAEQLHRVECNNGTHITGMYVDEQYNYGVIDIQFQCSDGTTTEWATGNTNWNLRHHLRGDLAGLEVFEQYGYGVIDFRYFRRSGRVGLSEVGRFTNNPRENRTAYIECPYKAYGAEVYEQSSYGIVDIALLCKEEGSARRGTLVPNPNNVLPF
;
A
#
# COMPACT_ATOMS: atom_id res chain seq x y z
N MET A 1 37.58 23.91 21.24
CA MET A 1 36.29 24.58 21.01
C MET A 1 35.29 23.49 20.65
N LEU A 2 34.55 22.99 21.65
CA LEU A 2 33.57 21.92 21.53
C LEU A 2 32.19 22.56 21.64
N ILE A 3 31.32 22.31 20.68
CA ILE A 3 29.94 22.82 20.66
C ILE A 3 29.02 21.61 20.86
N GLU A 4 28.46 21.49 22.06
CA GLU A 4 27.37 20.55 22.35
C GLU A 4 26.03 21.20 21.98
N PHE A 5 25.25 20.56 21.11
CA PHE A 5 23.86 20.93 20.86
C PHE A 5 22.94 20.01 21.68
N SER A 6 22.40 20.55 22.77
CA SER A 6 21.31 19.94 23.54
C SER A 6 19.99 20.22 22.84
N SER A 7 19.30 19.19 22.36
CA SER A 7 17.96 19.32 21.76
C SER A 7 16.89 19.23 22.86
N PHE A 8 16.16 20.34 23.09
CA PHE A 8 15.01 20.40 23.98
C PHE A 8 13.74 19.91 23.26
N ILE A 9 13.09 18.88 23.81
CA ILE A 9 11.73 18.47 23.41
C ILE A 9 10.73 19.25 24.26
N ILE A 10 9.95 20.13 23.63
CA ILE A 10 8.84 20.84 24.28
C ILE A 10 7.57 19.98 24.12
N MET A 11 7.22 19.21 25.15
CA MET A 11 5.88 18.61 25.28
C MET A 11 4.87 19.68 25.71
N ARG A 12 3.98 20.08 24.80
CA ARG A 12 2.80 20.88 25.17
C ARG A 12 1.78 19.97 25.87
N VAL A 13 1.69 20.09 27.20
CA VAL A 13 0.61 19.50 28.00
C VAL A 13 -0.65 20.35 27.82
N PHE A 14 -1.68 19.81 27.17
CA PHE A 14 -3.01 20.42 27.14
C PHE A 14 -3.67 20.30 28.51
N LYS A 15 -3.78 21.43 29.21
CA LYS A 15 -4.49 21.54 30.49
C LYS A 15 -5.97 21.80 30.21
N MET A 16 -6.80 20.75 30.19
CA MET A 16 -8.26 20.91 30.16
C MET A 16 -8.73 21.39 31.53
N LYS A 17 -9.30 22.60 31.59
CA LYS A 17 -10.01 23.12 32.77
C LYS A 17 -11.44 22.59 32.73
N PHE A 18 -11.81 21.72 33.66
CA PHE A 18 -13.21 21.43 33.95
C PHE A 18 -13.75 22.49 34.92
N SER A 19 -14.83 23.15 34.50
CA SER A 19 -15.57 24.15 35.27
C SER A 19 -16.40 23.45 36.36
N ASN A 20 -16.17 23.84 37.60
CA ASN A 20 -16.87 23.33 38.79
C ASN A 20 -18.35 23.66 38.73
N SER A 21 -19.17 22.66 38.37
CA SER A 21 -20.61 22.65 38.63
C SER A 21 -20.90 21.61 39.70
N SER A 22 -21.39 22.08 40.83
CA SER A 22 -21.63 21.32 42.06
C SER A 22 -22.59 20.15 41.85
N PHE A 23 -22.04 18.94 41.73
CA PHE A 23 -22.83 17.71 41.73
C PHE A 23 -23.02 17.25 43.18
N ARG A 24 -24.21 17.50 43.74
CA ARG A 24 -24.61 16.94 45.04
C ARG A 24 -25.04 15.49 44.82
N LEU A 25 -24.19 14.55 45.19
CA LEU A 25 -24.53 13.13 45.25
C LEU A 25 -25.22 12.83 46.60
N ALA A 26 -26.52 12.59 46.56
CA ALA A 26 -27.24 12.06 47.71
C ALA A 26 -26.91 10.56 47.83
N TYR A 27 -26.20 10.20 48.91
CA TYR A 27 -25.96 8.83 49.32
C TYR A 27 -27.26 8.24 49.86
N LEU A 28 -27.93 7.41 49.06
CA LEU A 28 -28.93 6.45 49.53
C LEU A 28 -28.31 5.07 49.49
N GLY A 29 -28.18 4.47 50.67
CA GLY A 29 -27.63 3.14 50.87
C GLY A 29 -28.44 2.09 50.13
N ALA A 30 -27.82 1.51 49.11
CA ALA A 30 -28.18 0.20 48.57
C ALA A 30 -26.91 -0.67 48.59
N SER A 31 -27.10 -1.90 49.05
CA SER A 31 -26.10 -2.93 49.35
C SER A 31 -24.93 -3.03 48.36
N MET A 32 -23.71 -2.99 48.92
CA MET A 32 -22.39 -3.17 48.30
C MET A 32 -22.11 -4.53 47.61
N SER A 33 -23.13 -5.34 47.34
CA SER A 33 -22.95 -6.71 46.82
C SER A 33 -23.36 -6.89 45.36
N ALA A 34 -23.97 -5.88 44.72
CA ALA A 34 -24.50 -6.02 43.36
C ALA A 34 -23.78 -5.17 42.30
N PHE A 35 -22.87 -4.27 42.68
CA PHE A 35 -22.20 -3.37 41.72
C PHE A 35 -20.89 -3.92 41.13
N LEU A 36 -20.36 -5.01 41.68
CA LEU A 36 -19.18 -5.70 41.12
C LEU A 36 -19.54 -6.76 40.06
N ALA A 37 -20.83 -6.98 39.79
CA ALA A 37 -21.29 -7.90 38.75
C ALA A 37 -21.62 -7.22 37.41
N SER A 38 -21.52 -5.89 37.30
CA SER A 38 -21.94 -5.16 36.08
C SER A 38 -20.79 -4.48 35.31
N MET A 39 -19.53 -4.74 35.64
CA MET A 39 -18.36 -4.29 34.85
C MET A 39 -17.56 -5.43 34.22
N SER A 40 -18.07 -6.66 34.20
CA SER A 40 -17.35 -7.83 33.66
C SER A 40 -17.77 -8.27 32.25
N THR A 41 -18.69 -7.59 31.59
CA THR A 41 -19.16 -7.98 30.26
C THR A 41 -19.37 -6.77 29.39
N PHE A 42 -18.28 -6.16 28.91
CA PHE A 42 -18.30 -5.47 27.62
C PHE A 42 -16.87 -5.28 27.08
N LEU A 43 -16.02 -6.31 27.21
CA LEU A 43 -14.92 -6.53 26.27
C LEU A 43 -15.53 -7.29 25.08
N LEU A 44 -16.36 -6.60 24.30
CA LEU A 44 -16.56 -6.99 22.91
C LEU A 44 -15.22 -6.75 22.24
N ALA A 45 -14.41 -7.81 22.19
CA ALA A 45 -13.41 -7.95 21.16
C ALA A 45 -14.16 -7.91 19.84
N THR A 46 -14.38 -6.70 19.31
CA THR A 46 -14.63 -6.52 17.89
C THR A 46 -13.35 -6.97 17.23
N SER A 47 -13.25 -8.26 16.93
CA SER A 47 -12.42 -8.71 15.83
C SER A 47 -13.03 -8.02 14.62
N VAL A 48 -12.55 -6.81 14.34
CA VAL A 48 -12.62 -6.25 13.01
C VAL A 48 -11.82 -7.24 12.19
N GLU A 49 -12.52 -8.24 11.66
CA GLU A 49 -11.99 -9.10 10.61
C GLU A 49 -11.56 -8.12 9.54
N ALA A 50 -10.24 -7.90 9.47
CA ALA A 50 -9.62 -7.03 8.51
C ALA A 50 -10.13 -7.50 7.16
N SER A 51 -11.02 -6.71 6.55
CA SER A 51 -11.66 -7.01 5.28
C SER A 51 -10.61 -7.57 4.33
N PRO A 52 -10.59 -8.89 4.07
CA PRO A 52 -9.57 -9.49 3.22
C PRO A 52 -10.03 -9.30 1.77
N VAL A 53 -10.47 -8.09 1.42
CA VAL A 53 -10.62 -7.72 0.02
C VAL A 53 -9.24 -7.32 -0.43
N THR A 54 -8.55 -8.34 -0.88
CA THR A 54 -7.40 -8.32 -1.75
C THR A 54 -7.50 -7.17 -2.77
N SER A 55 -6.73 -6.10 -2.60
CA SER A 55 -6.68 -4.98 -3.57
C SER A 55 -5.89 -5.39 -4.81
N ARG A 56 -6.42 -6.37 -5.52
CA ARG A 56 -6.05 -6.65 -6.90
C ARG A 56 -6.43 -5.42 -7.73
N ALA A 57 -5.49 -4.88 -8.51
CA ALA A 57 -5.71 -3.66 -9.29
C ALA A 57 -6.92 -3.82 -10.23
N THR A 58 -6.90 -4.87 -11.03
CA THR A 58 -7.85 -5.06 -12.12
C THR A 58 -8.96 -6.04 -11.75
N ASN A 59 -8.89 -6.76 -10.63
CA ASN A 59 -9.85 -7.83 -10.34
C ASN A 59 -10.03 -8.80 -11.52
N ASN A 60 -9.01 -8.97 -12.37
CA ASN A 60 -9.11 -9.81 -13.56
C ASN A 60 -9.02 -11.28 -13.13
N THR A 61 -10.14 -11.99 -13.08
CA THR A 61 -10.21 -13.34 -12.53
C THR A 61 -9.61 -14.43 -13.42
N ASP A 62 -9.12 -14.08 -14.61
CA ASP A 62 -8.65 -15.04 -15.62
C ASP A 62 -7.18 -15.45 -15.41
N ALA A 63 -6.58 -15.02 -14.30
CA ALA A 63 -5.23 -15.38 -13.91
C ALA A 63 -5.09 -16.90 -13.68
N GLU A 64 -4.09 -17.49 -14.32
CA GLU A 64 -3.77 -18.91 -14.23
C GLU A 64 -2.65 -19.17 -13.22
N GLN A 65 -1.76 -18.19 -13.06
CA GLN A 65 -0.59 -18.28 -12.20
C GLN A 65 -0.50 -17.08 -11.26
N LEU A 66 -0.07 -17.34 -10.03
CA LEU A 66 0.21 -16.33 -9.02
C LEU A 66 1.70 -16.40 -8.67
N HIS A 67 2.39 -15.31 -8.95
CA HIS A 67 3.79 -15.12 -8.61
C HIS A 67 3.91 -14.14 -7.47
N ARG A 68 4.76 -14.45 -6.49
CA ARG A 68 5.01 -13.57 -5.35
C ARG A 68 6.48 -13.22 -5.31
N VAL A 69 6.78 -11.93 -5.47
CA VAL A 69 8.14 -11.41 -5.43
C VAL A 69 8.26 -10.40 -4.29
N GLU A 70 9.31 -10.57 -3.49
CA GLU A 70 9.52 -9.79 -2.28
C GLU A 70 11.00 -9.43 -2.12
N CYS A 71 11.22 -8.23 -1.60
CA CYS A 71 12.50 -7.83 -1.06
C CYS A 71 12.81 -8.60 0.25
N ASN A 72 14.10 -8.66 0.60
CA ASN A 72 14.55 -9.27 1.85
C ASN A 72 13.86 -8.68 3.09
N ASN A 73 13.83 -9.43 4.19
CA ASN A 73 13.19 -8.96 5.41
C ASN A 73 13.80 -7.64 5.91
N GLY A 74 12.94 -6.64 6.11
CA GLY A 74 13.34 -5.32 6.59
C GLY A 74 13.76 -4.34 5.49
N THR A 75 13.75 -4.76 4.23
CA THR A 75 14.04 -3.90 3.08
C THR A 75 12.75 -3.56 2.34
N HIS A 76 12.82 -2.55 1.47
CA HIS A 76 11.67 -2.05 0.72
C HIS A 76 12.02 -1.74 -0.73
N ILE A 77 11.00 -1.61 -1.58
CA ILE A 77 11.14 -1.35 -3.01
C ILE A 77 11.60 0.11 -3.24
N THR A 78 12.74 0.27 -3.90
CA THR A 78 13.36 1.55 -4.27
C THR A 78 13.46 1.76 -5.79
N GLY A 79 12.98 0.80 -6.57
CA GLY A 79 12.89 0.87 -8.01
C GLY A 79 12.13 -0.32 -8.57
N MET A 80 11.71 -0.21 -9.83
CA MET A 80 10.96 -1.26 -10.52
C MET A 80 11.42 -1.32 -11.97
N TYR A 81 11.71 -2.52 -12.42
CA TYR A 81 11.96 -2.87 -13.80
C TYR A 81 10.69 -3.47 -14.39
N VAL A 82 10.41 -3.13 -15.64
CA VAL A 82 9.23 -3.59 -16.38
C VAL A 82 9.69 -4.06 -17.74
N ASP A 83 9.37 -5.31 -18.06
CA ASP A 83 9.60 -5.90 -19.36
C ASP A 83 8.31 -5.87 -20.19
N GLU A 84 8.41 -5.29 -21.37
CA GLU A 84 7.29 -5.10 -22.30
C GLU A 84 7.54 -5.88 -23.60
N GLN A 85 6.50 -6.53 -24.09
CA GLN A 85 6.47 -7.17 -25.40
C GLN A 85 5.54 -6.41 -26.35
N TYR A 86 6.01 -6.14 -27.56
CA TYR A 86 5.25 -5.40 -28.57
C TYR A 86 3.92 -6.10 -28.90
N ASN A 87 2.84 -5.32 -28.86
CA ASN A 87 1.46 -5.76 -29.09
C ASN A 87 0.85 -6.68 -28.02
N TYR A 88 1.53 -6.93 -26.91
CA TYR A 88 0.98 -7.70 -25.78
C TYR A 88 0.82 -6.81 -24.55
N GLY A 89 1.85 -6.05 -24.20
CA GLY A 89 1.87 -5.21 -23.01
C GLY A 89 2.99 -5.61 -22.05
N VAL A 90 2.73 -5.50 -20.75
CA VAL A 90 3.71 -5.85 -19.72
C VAL A 90 3.71 -7.36 -19.48
N ILE A 91 4.87 -7.97 -19.62
CA ILE A 91 5.02 -9.43 -19.51
C ILE A 91 5.77 -9.86 -18.25
N ASP A 92 6.60 -8.99 -17.67
CA ASP A 92 7.36 -9.31 -16.46
C ASP A 92 7.73 -8.05 -15.66
N ILE A 93 7.97 -8.22 -14.37
CA ILE A 93 8.43 -7.18 -13.47
C ILE A 93 9.49 -7.70 -12.51
N GLN A 94 10.39 -6.80 -12.11
CA GLN A 94 11.40 -7.05 -11.07
C GLN A 94 11.53 -5.80 -10.20
N PHE A 95 11.79 -5.97 -8.90
CA PHE A 95 11.98 -4.84 -7.99
C PHE A 95 13.44 -4.67 -7.61
N GLN A 96 13.88 -3.41 -7.52
CA GLN A 96 15.10 -3.01 -6.83
C GLN A 96 14.78 -2.76 -5.36
N CYS A 97 15.58 -3.32 -4.46
CA CYS A 97 15.39 -3.24 -3.02
C CYS A 97 16.35 -2.24 -2.37
N SER A 98 15.99 -1.76 -1.18
CA SER A 98 16.75 -0.74 -0.43
C SER A 98 18.12 -1.20 0.06
N ASP A 99 18.39 -2.50 0.09
CA ASP A 99 19.70 -3.09 0.37
C ASP A 99 20.60 -3.19 -0.87
N GLY A 100 20.13 -2.71 -2.02
CA GLY A 100 20.84 -2.75 -3.29
C GLY A 100 20.65 -4.05 -4.08
N THR A 101 19.94 -5.03 -3.53
CA THR A 101 19.59 -6.28 -4.24
C THR A 101 18.41 -6.07 -5.19
N THR A 102 18.14 -7.07 -6.02
CA THR A 102 16.93 -7.15 -6.85
C THR A 102 16.19 -8.43 -6.53
N THR A 103 14.86 -8.42 -6.65
CA THR A 103 14.07 -9.65 -6.61
C THR A 103 14.36 -10.52 -7.83
N GLU A 104 13.85 -11.74 -7.84
CA GLU A 104 13.67 -12.47 -9.10
C GLU A 104 12.65 -11.74 -9.99
N TRP A 105 12.69 -12.05 -11.29
CA TRP A 105 11.63 -11.67 -12.21
C TRP A 105 10.37 -12.45 -11.86
N ALA A 106 9.22 -11.78 -11.83
CA ALA A 106 7.99 -12.37 -11.32
C ALA A 106 7.49 -13.54 -12.18
N THR A 107 7.44 -13.38 -13.50
CA THR A 107 6.94 -14.42 -14.41
C THR A 107 8.07 -15.24 -15.05
N GLY A 108 9.28 -14.67 -15.11
CA GLY A 108 10.42 -15.28 -15.81
C GLY A 108 10.27 -15.25 -17.33
N ASN A 109 9.35 -14.44 -17.86
CA ASN A 109 9.09 -14.36 -19.29
C ASN A 109 10.16 -13.52 -19.99
N THR A 110 11.04 -14.19 -20.75
CA THR A 110 12.17 -13.53 -21.43
C THR A 110 11.85 -12.99 -22.82
N ASN A 111 10.60 -13.04 -23.29
CA ASN A 111 10.21 -12.63 -24.65
C ASN A 111 10.01 -11.11 -24.82
N TRP A 112 10.76 -10.30 -24.08
CA TRP A 112 10.61 -8.84 -24.07
C TRP A 112 11.27 -8.18 -25.27
N ASN A 113 10.74 -7.02 -25.64
CA ASN A 113 11.32 -6.13 -26.66
C ASN A 113 11.89 -4.86 -26.04
N LEU A 114 11.24 -4.35 -24.99
CA LEU A 114 11.65 -3.16 -24.26
C LEU A 114 11.76 -3.46 -22.77
N ARG A 115 12.73 -2.82 -22.12
CA ARG A 115 12.91 -2.86 -20.67
C ARG A 115 12.96 -1.44 -20.14
N HIS A 116 12.12 -1.17 -19.16
CA HIS A 116 11.98 0.13 -18.54
C HIS A 116 12.40 0.06 -17.08
N HIS A 117 12.85 1.18 -16.52
CA HIS A 117 13.26 1.25 -15.12
C HIS A 117 12.97 2.63 -14.54
N LEU A 118 12.21 2.66 -13.45
CA LEU A 118 11.98 3.86 -12.65
C LEU A 118 12.47 3.63 -11.22
N ARG A 119 12.98 4.71 -10.61
CA ARG A 119 13.59 4.71 -9.27
C ARG A 119 12.84 5.65 -8.31
N GLY A 120 12.85 5.28 -7.04
CA GLY A 120 12.24 6.01 -5.94
C GLY A 120 11.65 5.05 -4.91
N ASP A 121 11.34 5.52 -3.70
CA ASP A 121 10.64 4.67 -2.74
C ASP A 121 9.20 4.44 -3.21
N LEU A 122 8.87 3.22 -3.66
CA LEU A 122 7.54 2.90 -4.18
C LEU A 122 6.48 3.12 -3.10
N ALA A 123 5.56 4.03 -3.38
CA ALA A 123 4.46 4.37 -2.49
C ALA A 123 3.09 4.07 -3.11
N GLY A 124 3.01 3.95 -4.43
CA GLY A 124 1.81 3.52 -5.11
C GLY A 124 2.06 3.23 -6.58
N LEU A 125 1.10 2.55 -7.18
CA LEU A 125 1.15 2.11 -8.56
C LEU A 125 -0.22 2.35 -9.18
N GLU A 126 -0.28 3.11 -10.27
CA GLU A 126 -1.46 3.08 -11.14
C GLU A 126 -1.22 2.05 -12.23
N VAL A 127 -2.18 1.15 -12.37
CA VAL A 127 -2.14 0.00 -13.28
C VAL A 127 -3.10 0.29 -14.41
N PHE A 128 -2.62 0.16 -15.64
CA PHE A 128 -3.38 0.38 -16.86
C PHE A 128 -3.63 -0.97 -17.51
N GLU A 129 -4.90 -1.31 -17.69
CA GLU A 129 -5.34 -2.56 -18.31
C GLU A 129 -6.01 -2.27 -19.66
N GLN A 130 -5.80 -3.18 -20.60
CA GLN A 130 -6.58 -3.27 -21.83
C GLN A 130 -7.32 -4.61 -21.86
N TYR A 131 -8.65 -4.53 -21.96
CA TYR A 131 -9.54 -5.66 -22.29
C TYR A 131 -8.95 -6.57 -23.39
N GLY A 132 -8.80 -7.85 -23.05
CA GLY A 132 -8.28 -8.88 -23.96
C GLY A 132 -6.76 -8.87 -24.16
N TYR A 133 -6.00 -8.12 -23.35
CA TYR A 133 -4.53 -8.12 -23.37
C TYR A 133 -3.94 -8.26 -21.96
N GLY A 134 -4.57 -7.67 -20.94
CA GLY A 134 -4.05 -7.63 -19.57
C GLY A 134 -3.48 -6.26 -19.23
N VAL A 135 -2.46 -6.22 -18.37
CA VAL A 135 -1.78 -5.00 -17.96
C VAL A 135 -0.84 -4.52 -19.06
N ILE A 136 -1.06 -3.30 -19.52
CA ILE A 136 -0.32 -2.71 -20.63
C ILE A 136 0.67 -1.63 -20.21
N ASP A 137 0.50 -1.06 -19.01
CA ASP A 137 1.37 -0.01 -18.48
C ASP A 137 1.23 0.10 -16.96
N PHE A 138 2.21 0.77 -16.36
CA PHE A 138 2.19 1.21 -14.99
C PHE A 138 2.57 2.69 -14.90
N ARG A 139 2.02 3.42 -13.93
CA ARG A 139 2.54 4.72 -13.48
C ARG A 139 3.07 4.58 -12.06
N TYR A 140 4.32 4.96 -11.89
CA TYR A 140 5.07 4.79 -10.66
C TYR A 140 4.94 6.03 -9.78
N PHE A 141 4.52 5.85 -8.52
CA PHE A 141 4.43 6.93 -7.54
C PHE A 141 5.39 6.68 -6.39
N ARG A 142 6.16 7.73 -6.05
CA ARG A 142 7.01 7.72 -4.86
C ARG A 142 6.44 8.62 -3.77
N ARG A 143 6.85 8.36 -2.53
CA ARG A 143 6.53 9.25 -1.42
C ARG A 143 7.37 10.52 -1.52
N SER A 144 6.72 11.68 -1.47
CA SER A 144 7.34 13.00 -1.45
C SER A 144 6.99 13.71 -0.14
N GLY A 145 7.93 13.71 0.81
CA GLY A 145 7.73 14.27 2.14
C GLY A 145 6.77 13.46 3.02
N ARG A 146 6.07 14.14 3.94
CA ARG A 146 5.21 13.49 4.94
C ARG A 146 3.81 13.12 4.44
N VAL A 147 3.33 13.76 3.37
CA VAL A 147 1.91 13.69 2.97
C VAL A 147 1.72 13.53 1.45
N GLY A 148 2.74 13.81 0.64
CA GLY A 148 2.60 13.84 -0.82
C GLY A 148 2.98 12.52 -1.47
N LEU A 149 2.23 12.15 -2.51
CA LEU A 149 2.69 11.24 -3.55
C LEU A 149 3.19 12.09 -4.72
N SER A 150 4.33 11.70 -5.28
CA SER A 150 4.88 12.31 -6.49
C SER A 150 4.91 11.25 -7.58
N GLU A 151 4.30 11.56 -8.72
CA GLU A 151 4.53 10.78 -9.93
C GLU A 151 6.02 10.81 -10.29
N VAL A 152 6.54 9.64 -10.64
CA VAL A 152 7.90 9.48 -11.20
C VAL A 152 7.81 9.34 -12.72
N GLY A 153 6.84 8.59 -13.22
CA GLY A 153 6.56 8.46 -14.65
C GLY A 153 5.74 7.21 -14.99
N ARG A 154 5.41 7.06 -16.27
CA ARG A 154 4.86 5.84 -16.89
C ARG A 154 5.99 4.99 -17.48
N PHE A 155 5.79 3.68 -17.61
CA PHE A 155 6.79 2.77 -18.17
C PHE A 155 6.66 2.65 -19.69
N THR A 156 5.52 2.18 -20.20
CA THR A 156 5.35 1.85 -21.63
C THR A 156 4.77 3.02 -22.42
N ASN A 157 4.05 3.94 -21.77
CA ASN A 157 3.27 5.01 -22.40
C ASN A 157 2.25 4.48 -23.43
N ASN A 158 1.76 3.26 -23.26
CA ASN A 158 0.73 2.69 -24.13
C ASN A 158 -0.61 3.41 -23.87
N PRO A 159 -1.21 4.10 -24.87
CA PRO A 159 -2.42 4.91 -24.68
C PRO A 159 -3.72 4.14 -24.90
N ARG A 160 -3.66 2.80 -24.99
CA ARG A 160 -4.81 1.92 -25.30
C ARG A 160 -5.51 1.40 -24.06
N GLU A 161 -5.30 2.03 -22.90
CA GLU A 161 -5.98 1.66 -21.67
C GLU A 161 -7.50 1.81 -21.81
N ASN A 162 -8.23 0.84 -21.26
CA ASN A 162 -9.68 0.97 -21.05
C ASN A 162 -10.07 0.87 -19.59
N ARG A 163 -9.14 0.48 -18.73
CA ARG A 163 -9.31 0.49 -17.29
C ARG A 163 -8.04 0.94 -16.60
N THR A 164 -8.23 1.72 -15.54
CA THR A 164 -7.15 2.11 -14.64
C THR A 164 -7.54 1.78 -13.21
N ALA A 165 -6.55 1.42 -12.41
CA ALA A 165 -6.71 1.19 -10.99
C ALA A 165 -5.48 1.69 -10.25
N TYR A 166 -5.71 2.43 -9.18
CA TYR A 166 -4.62 2.98 -8.37
C TYR A 166 -4.53 2.22 -7.04
N ILE A 167 -3.36 1.62 -6.80
CA ILE A 167 -3.01 0.95 -5.55
C ILE A 167 -2.08 1.88 -4.77
N GLU A 168 -2.50 2.27 -3.58
CA GLU A 168 -1.65 2.99 -2.64
C GLU A 168 -1.09 2.04 -1.58
N CYS A 169 0.21 2.14 -1.33
CA CYS A 169 0.82 1.61 -0.12
C CYS A 169 0.94 2.74 0.92
N PRO A 170 0.14 2.70 2.01
CA PRO A 170 0.24 3.69 3.08
C PRO A 170 1.61 3.65 3.79
N TYR A 171 2.32 2.53 3.68
CA TYR A 171 3.65 2.30 4.20
C TYR A 171 4.63 1.99 3.06
N LYS A 172 5.79 1.42 3.39
CA LYS A 172 6.76 1.00 2.39
C LYS A 172 6.27 -0.26 1.67
N ALA A 173 6.25 -0.22 0.34
CA ALA A 173 6.06 -1.41 -0.47
C ALA A 173 7.31 -2.30 -0.36
N TYR A 174 7.14 -3.60 -0.14
CA TYR A 174 8.24 -4.56 -0.03
C TYR A 174 8.14 -5.71 -1.04
N GLY A 175 7.03 -5.81 -1.76
CA GLY A 175 6.84 -6.84 -2.77
C GLY A 175 5.55 -6.63 -3.56
N ALA A 176 5.24 -7.61 -4.40
CA ALA A 176 3.96 -7.70 -5.07
C ALA A 176 3.53 -9.16 -5.26
N GLU A 177 2.23 -9.34 -5.38
CA GLU A 177 1.61 -10.51 -5.98
C GLU A 177 1.25 -10.16 -7.42
N VAL A 178 1.80 -10.91 -8.37
CA VAL A 178 1.63 -10.74 -9.81
C VAL A 178 0.80 -11.90 -10.32
N TYR A 179 -0.26 -11.58 -11.03
CA TYR A 179 -1.19 -12.55 -11.57
C TYR A 179 -0.96 -12.62 -13.08
N GLU A 180 -0.59 -13.80 -13.57
CA GLU A 180 -0.24 -14.05 -14.97
C GLU A 180 -1.29 -14.95 -15.63
N GLN A 181 -1.56 -14.69 -16.90
CA GLN A 181 -2.32 -15.56 -17.79
C GLN A 181 -1.45 -15.94 -18.99
N SER A 182 -1.44 -17.23 -19.35
CA SER A 182 -0.68 -17.71 -20.50
C SER A 182 -1.04 -16.95 -21.77
N SER A 183 -0.04 -16.55 -22.55
CA SER A 183 -0.18 -15.80 -23.82
C SER A 183 -0.66 -14.34 -23.72
N TYR A 184 -0.98 -13.85 -22.52
CA TYR A 184 -1.35 -12.44 -22.28
C TYR A 184 -0.29 -11.71 -21.45
N GLY A 185 0.39 -12.43 -20.55
CA GLY A 185 1.35 -11.86 -19.62
C GLY A 185 0.68 -11.48 -18.30
N ILE A 186 1.06 -10.34 -17.73
CA ILE A 186 0.52 -9.91 -16.44
C ILE A 186 -0.90 -9.38 -16.65
N VAL A 187 -1.88 -9.94 -15.93
CA VAL A 187 -3.29 -9.53 -16.01
C VAL A 187 -3.76 -8.76 -14.78
N ASP A 188 -3.04 -8.90 -13.66
CA ASP A 188 -3.35 -8.21 -12.42
C ASP A 188 -2.12 -8.11 -11.51
N ILE A 189 -2.18 -7.21 -10.55
CA ILE A 189 -1.14 -7.03 -9.53
C ILE A 189 -1.77 -6.57 -8.23
N ALA A 190 -1.19 -7.00 -7.10
CA ALA A 190 -1.43 -6.42 -5.80
C ALA A 190 -0.08 -6.06 -5.15
N LEU A 191 0.04 -4.83 -4.66
CA LEU A 191 1.23 -4.43 -3.89
C LEU A 191 1.18 -5.03 -2.49
N LEU A 192 2.35 -5.44 -2.00
CA LEU A 192 2.56 -5.86 -0.62
C LEU A 192 3.25 -4.72 0.14
N CYS A 193 2.60 -4.22 1.18
CA CYS A 193 3.07 -3.12 2.01
C CYS A 193 3.34 -3.61 3.43
N LYS A 194 4.35 -3.06 4.10
CA LYS A 194 4.69 -3.44 5.47
C LYS A 194 4.69 -2.22 6.37
N GLU A 195 3.82 -2.23 7.38
CA GLU A 195 3.93 -1.40 8.58
C GLU A 195 4.79 -2.16 9.59
N GLU A 196 5.50 -1.48 10.50
CA GLU A 196 6.39 -2.09 11.49
C GLU A 196 5.80 -3.38 12.12
N GLY A 197 6.23 -4.54 11.63
CA GLY A 197 5.78 -5.85 12.11
C GLY A 197 4.51 -6.45 11.48
N SER A 198 3.78 -5.73 10.62
CA SER A 198 2.54 -6.22 9.98
C SER A 198 2.55 -6.09 8.45
N ALA A 199 2.47 -7.21 7.75
CA ALA A 199 2.27 -7.24 6.30
C ALA A 199 0.79 -6.98 5.95
N ARG A 200 0.55 -6.10 4.98
CA ARG A 200 -0.77 -5.78 4.43
C ARG A 200 -0.67 -5.68 2.91
N ARG A 201 -1.77 -5.91 2.19
CA ARG A 201 -1.84 -5.52 0.78
C ARG A 201 -2.05 -4.01 0.69
N GLY A 202 -1.67 -3.42 -0.45
CA GLY A 202 -2.03 -2.04 -0.76
C GLY A 202 -3.55 -1.86 -0.79
N THR A 203 -4.00 -0.62 -0.83
CA THR A 203 -5.42 -0.28 -0.85
C THR A 203 -5.76 0.31 -2.22
N LEU A 204 -6.85 -0.15 -2.84
CA LEU A 204 -7.41 0.56 -3.98
C LEU A 204 -7.98 1.89 -3.50
N VAL A 205 -7.48 2.99 -4.05
CA VAL A 205 -8.01 4.33 -3.75
C VAL A 205 -8.34 5.05 -5.05
N PRO A 206 -9.28 6.02 -5.02
CA PRO A 206 -9.53 6.85 -6.19
C PRO A 206 -8.24 7.47 -6.70
N ASN A 207 -8.06 7.55 -8.02
CA ASN A 207 -6.87 8.14 -8.60
C ASN A 207 -6.72 9.60 -8.05
N PRO A 208 -5.59 9.93 -7.40
CA PRO A 208 -5.38 11.25 -6.81
C PRO A 208 -5.40 12.39 -7.84
N ASN A 209 -5.12 12.08 -9.11
CA ASN A 209 -5.17 13.04 -10.21
C ASN A 209 -6.59 13.25 -10.78
N ASN A 210 -7.55 12.40 -10.41
CA ASN A 210 -8.96 12.52 -10.83
C ASN A 210 -9.84 13.24 -9.81
N VAL A 211 -9.25 13.89 -8.79
CA VAL A 211 -10.01 14.81 -7.95
C VAL A 211 -10.38 16.01 -8.82
N LEU A 212 -11.64 16.06 -9.26
CA LEU A 212 -12.20 17.20 -9.97
C LEU A 212 -11.84 18.47 -9.18
N PRO A 213 -11.32 19.53 -9.84
CA PRO A 213 -11.13 20.80 -9.16
C PRO A 213 -12.50 21.26 -8.64
N PHE A 214 -12.61 21.43 -7.32
CA PHE A 214 -13.77 22.03 -6.66
C PHE A 214 -13.93 23.50 -7.04
#